data_AF-A0A382UF93-F1
#
_entry.id   AF-A0A382UF93-F1
#
_cell.length_a   1.000
_cell.length_b   1.000
_cell.length_c   1.000
_cell.angle_alpha   90.00
_cell.angle_beta   90.00
_cell.angle_gamma   90.00
#
_symmetry.space_group_name_H-M   'P 1'
#
loop_
_entity.id
_entity.type
_entity.pdbx_description
1 polymer ?
#
loop_
_entity_poly.entity_id
_entity_poly.type
_entity_poly.pdbx_seq_one_letter_code
_entity_poly.pdbx_strand_id
1 'polypeptide(L)'
;MEIHSIFTKKNKLKLSILSNQYEHVDFKICFSLVYSIQDIEGGTISKKVGRYYEIHSQQNDIIFTLQQPRIGSYNLSCGPEGLFILGKNDEKLECKIHALKFENPIPEVVYFDEQDEEFNPIIPVPYISKLKKEYTEIKNLEFKISLSEYNFFKIFNNFV
;
A
#
# COMPACT_ATOMS: atom_id res chain seq x y z
N MET A 1 -1.31 3.01 24.78
CA MET A 1 -0.80 4.08 23.89
C MET A 1 -1.58 4.06 22.60
N GLU A 2 -1.93 5.22 22.06
CA GLU A 2 -2.60 5.35 20.77
C GLU A 2 -1.78 6.23 19.82
N ILE A 3 -1.73 5.87 18.54
CA ILE A 3 -1.08 6.67 17.50
C ILE A 3 -2.12 7.08 16.46
N HIS A 4 -2.21 8.39 16.25
CA HIS A 4 -2.99 9.00 15.19
C HIS A 4 -2.04 9.56 14.12
N SER A 5 -2.36 9.31 12.86
CA SER A 5 -1.62 9.85 11.73
C SER A 5 -2.52 10.77 10.91
N ILE A 6 -2.00 11.95 10.57
CA ILE A 6 -2.72 12.95 9.78
C ILE A 6 -1.77 13.53 8.72
N PHE A 7 -2.23 13.60 7.47
CA PHE A 7 -1.57 14.40 6.45
C PHE A 7 -2.17 15.81 6.42
N THR A 8 -1.34 16.80 6.69
CA THR A 8 -1.76 18.19 6.90
C THR A 8 -1.97 18.95 5.59
N LYS A 9 -2.67 20.09 5.64
CA LYS A 9 -2.85 21.02 4.51
C LYS A 9 -1.53 21.52 3.89
N LYS A 10 -0.45 21.52 4.67
CA LYS A 10 0.91 21.91 4.22
C LYS A 10 1.71 20.74 3.65
N ASN A 11 1.05 19.62 3.36
CA ASN A 11 1.67 18.40 2.87
C ASN A 11 2.76 17.82 3.78
N LYS A 12 2.57 17.96 5.09
CA LYS A 12 3.40 17.31 6.11
C LYS A 12 2.63 16.15 6.74
N LEU A 13 3.32 15.05 7.02
CA LEU A 13 2.77 13.95 7.81
C LEU A 13 2.96 14.29 9.29
N LYS A 14 1.89 14.21 10.07
CA LYS A 14 1.90 14.36 11.53
C LYS A 14 1.56 13.02 12.19
N LEU A 15 2.37 12.61 13.16
CA LEU A 15 2.05 11.54 14.10
C LEU A 15 1.79 12.14 15.48
N SER A 16 0.63 11.83 16.05
CA SER A 16 0.24 12.22 17.40
C SER A 16 0.14 10.99 18.28
N ILE A 17 0.88 11.00 19.38
CA ILE A 17 0.94 9.93 20.38
C ILE A 17 0.05 10.36 21.54
N LEU A 18 -1.02 9.60 21.79
CA LEU A 18 -1.98 9.86 22.86
C LEU A 18 -1.93 8.76 23.92
N SER A 19 -2.27 9.13 25.16
CA SER A 19 -2.33 8.21 26.30
C SER A 19 -1.06 7.36 26.42
N ASN A 20 0.09 8.03 26.37
CA ASN A 20 1.38 7.41 26.49
C ASN A 20 1.70 7.15 27.96
N GLN A 21 1.86 5.88 28.32
CA GLN A 21 2.24 5.46 29.68
C GLN A 21 3.77 5.38 29.85
N TYR A 22 4.52 5.52 28.75
CA TYR A 22 5.97 5.40 28.68
C TYR A 22 6.60 6.78 28.49
N GLU A 23 7.80 7.00 29.02
CA GLU A 23 8.53 8.23 28.69
C GLU A 23 8.99 8.18 27.22
N HIS A 24 9.14 9.34 26.59
CA HIS A 24 9.55 9.44 25.18
C HIS A 24 10.88 8.74 24.85
N VAL A 25 11.76 8.59 25.85
CA VAL A 25 13.05 7.89 25.76
C VAL A 25 12.92 6.37 25.79
N ASP A 26 11.79 5.82 26.23
CA ASP A 26 11.62 4.39 26.48
C ASP A 26 11.10 3.60 25.27
N PHE A 27 10.83 4.27 24.14
CA PHE A 27 10.32 3.59 22.96
C PHE A 27 10.79 4.23 21.64
N LYS A 28 10.63 3.45 20.57
CA LYS A 28 10.88 3.82 19.18
C LYS A 28 9.61 3.58 18.36
N ILE A 29 9.24 4.54 17.54
CA ILE A 29 8.16 4.39 16.56
C ILE A 29 8.78 3.88 15.27
N CYS A 30 8.28 2.76 14.78
CA CYS A 30 8.82 2.06 13.62
C CYS A 30 7.78 2.01 12.50
N PHE A 31 8.17 2.33 11.28
CA PHE A 31 7.28 2.25 10.11
C PHE A 31 8.07 2.29 8.80
N SER A 32 7.38 2.00 7.69
CA SER A 32 7.88 2.19 6.34
C SER A 32 7.23 3.43 5.70
N LEU A 33 7.97 4.17 4.88
CA LEU A 33 7.43 5.25 4.05
C LEU A 33 7.85 5.11 2.59
N VAL A 34 6.91 5.38 1.69
CA VAL A 34 7.17 5.50 0.25
C VAL A 34 7.99 6.77 -0.05
N TYR A 35 7.62 7.90 0.55
CA TYR A 35 8.33 9.17 0.37
C TYR A 35 9.35 9.36 1.49
N SER A 36 10.60 9.67 1.11
CA SER A 36 11.66 9.89 2.08
C SER A 36 11.39 11.13 2.95
N ILE A 37 11.70 11.03 4.24
CA ILE A 37 11.70 12.16 5.16
C ILE A 37 12.87 13.10 4.80
N GLN A 38 12.56 14.38 4.57
CA GLN A 38 13.56 15.45 4.37
C GLN A 38 13.89 16.17 5.68
N ASP A 39 12.88 16.38 6.52
CA ASP A 39 13.03 17.08 7.79
C ASP A 39 12.02 16.55 8.82
N ILE A 40 12.38 16.64 10.10
CA ILE A 40 11.62 16.11 11.23
C ILE A 40 11.61 17.10 12.39
N GLU A 41 10.42 17.34 12.94
CA GLU A 41 10.18 18.17 14.12
C GLU A 41 9.54 17.29 15.21
N GLY A 42 9.91 17.47 16.49
CA GLY A 42 9.32 16.73 17.62
C GLY A 42 9.87 15.31 17.83
N GLY A 43 10.88 14.90 17.06
CA GLY A 43 11.57 13.62 17.20
C GLY A 43 12.86 13.56 16.39
N THR A 44 13.57 12.44 16.48
CA THR A 44 14.82 12.18 15.76
C THR A 44 14.80 10.82 15.08
N ILE A 45 15.42 10.72 13.90
CA ILE A 45 15.57 9.45 13.19
C ILE A 45 16.72 8.69 13.85
N SER A 46 16.44 7.58 14.51
CA SER A 46 17.46 6.72 15.13
C SER A 46 18.08 5.77 14.11
N LYS A 47 17.27 5.28 13.17
CA LYS A 47 17.71 4.37 12.11
C LYS A 47 16.91 4.58 10.84
N LYS A 48 17.61 4.44 9.71
CA LYS A 48 17.01 4.42 8.37
C LYS A 48 17.64 3.33 7.53
N VAL A 49 16.83 2.40 7.03
CA VAL A 49 17.27 1.36 6.09
C VAL A 49 16.27 1.29 4.93
N GLY A 50 16.65 1.84 3.78
CA GLY A 50 15.75 1.97 2.64
C GLY A 50 14.51 2.80 3.02
N ARG A 51 13.32 2.16 2.95
CA ARG A 51 12.02 2.75 3.32
C ARG A 51 11.69 2.63 4.81
N TYR A 52 12.42 1.80 5.56
CA TYR A 52 12.20 1.58 6.98
C TYR A 52 12.84 2.67 7.84
N TYR A 53 12.08 3.17 8.81
CA TYR A 53 12.48 4.20 9.75
C TYR A 53 12.20 3.76 11.18
N GLU A 54 13.14 4.08 12.07
CA GLU A 54 12.95 4.09 13.52
C GLU A 54 13.07 5.54 14.01
N ILE A 55 12.08 6.00 14.77
CA ILE A 55 11.97 7.38 15.27
C ILE A 55 11.96 7.36 16.80
N HIS A 56 12.88 8.10 17.41
CA HIS A 56 12.76 8.49 18.80
C HIS A 56 11.87 9.72 18.90
N SER A 57 10.76 9.58 19.61
CA SER A 57 9.90 10.70 19.93
C SER A 57 10.59 11.58 20.97
N GLN A 58 10.43 12.89 20.87
CA GLN A 58 10.80 13.85 21.92
C GLN A 58 9.56 14.61 22.44
N GLN A 59 8.51 14.62 21.62
CA GLN A 59 7.23 15.26 21.87
C GLN A 59 6.10 14.34 21.43
N ASN A 60 4.91 14.53 22.00
CA ASN A 60 3.72 13.77 21.62
C ASN A 60 3.35 13.95 20.15
N ASP A 61 3.64 15.11 19.58
CA ASP A 61 3.43 15.41 18.19
C ASP A 61 4.77 15.41 17.44
N ILE A 62 4.85 14.59 16.39
CA ILE A 62 6.00 14.52 15.50
C ILE A 62 5.52 14.92 14.11
N ILE A 63 6.24 15.86 13.48
CA ILE A 63 5.91 16.37 12.16
C ILE A 63 7.05 16.00 11.21
N PHE A 64 6.69 15.37 10.10
CA PHE A 64 7.59 14.96 9.05
C PHE A 64 7.34 15.79 7.80
N THR A 65 8.38 16.48 7.33
CA THR A 65 8.42 17.06 5.99
C THR A 65 8.91 15.97 5.04
N LEU A 66 8.02 15.49 4.18
CA LEU A 66 8.34 14.46 3.20
C LEU A 66 8.86 15.07 1.90
N GLN A 67 9.65 14.30 1.15
CA GLN A 67 10.09 14.64 -0.19
C GLN A 67 8.89 14.89 -1.11
N GLN A 68 8.89 16.03 -1.80
CA GLN A 68 7.87 16.33 -2.80
C GLN A 68 7.83 15.27 -3.90
N PRO A 69 6.65 14.71 -4.20
CA PRO A 69 6.48 13.74 -5.28
C PRO A 69 6.63 14.43 -6.63
N ARG A 70 7.04 13.66 -7.66
CA ARG A 70 7.18 14.19 -9.04
C ARG A 70 5.89 14.76 -9.60
N ILE A 71 4.75 14.19 -9.20
CA ILE A 71 3.41 14.64 -9.59
C ILE A 71 2.92 15.87 -8.80
N GLY A 72 3.72 16.38 -7.85
CA GLY A 72 3.40 17.56 -7.03
C GLY A 72 2.34 17.35 -5.95
N SER A 73 1.57 16.26 -6.02
CA SER A 73 0.53 15.90 -5.05
C SER A 73 0.80 14.56 -4.36
N TYR A 74 0.34 14.44 -3.12
CA TYR A 74 0.42 13.20 -2.34
C TYR A 74 -0.86 12.37 -2.51
N ASN A 75 -0.71 11.05 -2.47
CA ASN A 75 -1.81 10.07 -2.56
C ASN A 75 -1.93 9.29 -1.24
N LEU A 76 -2.82 8.28 -1.19
CA LEU A 76 -3.03 7.44 -0.01
C LEU A 76 -1.75 6.71 0.46
N SER A 77 -0.78 6.48 -0.43
CA SER A 77 0.50 5.84 -0.13
C SER A 77 1.50 6.75 0.58
N CYS A 78 1.16 8.00 0.88
CA CYS A 78 2.03 8.90 1.65
C CYS A 78 2.04 8.63 3.16
N GLY A 79 1.19 7.70 3.61
CA GLY A 79 1.10 7.28 5.00
C GLY A 79 2.22 6.36 5.48
N PRO A 80 2.40 6.24 6.80
CA PRO A 80 3.24 5.21 7.37
C PRO A 80 2.62 3.82 7.14
N GLU A 81 3.40 2.92 6.54
CA GLU A 81 3.03 1.53 6.32
C GLU A 81 3.61 0.65 7.43
N GLY A 82 2.82 -0.31 7.92
CA GLY A 82 3.27 -1.26 8.93
C GLY A 82 3.79 -0.57 10.19
N LEU A 83 3.06 0.43 10.71
CA LEU A 83 3.45 1.16 11.90
C LEU A 83 3.39 0.24 13.15
N PHE A 84 4.39 0.33 14.02
CA PHE A 84 4.42 -0.33 15.33
C PHE A 84 5.38 0.39 16.27
N ILE A 85 5.43 -0.07 17.52
CA ILE A 85 6.28 0.52 18.57
C ILE A 85 7.16 -0.57 19.17
N LEU A 86 8.44 -0.24 19.37
CA LEU A 86 9.38 -1.03 20.13
C LEU A 86 9.72 -0.33 21.43
N GLY A 87 9.74 -1.08 22.54
CA GLY A 87 10.22 -0.60 23.82
C GLY A 87 11.75 -0.53 23.88
N LYS A 88 12.28 -0.20 25.05
CA LYS A 88 13.71 0.00 25.27
C LYS A 88 14.55 -1.26 25.03
N ASN A 89 13.97 -2.45 25.22
CA ASN A 89 14.64 -3.73 25.00
C ASN A 89 14.24 -4.37 23.64
N ASP A 90 13.77 -3.54 22.70
CA ASP A 90 13.29 -3.92 21.37
C ASP A 90 12.10 -4.92 21.41
N GLU A 91 11.38 -4.98 22.52
CA GLU A 91 10.11 -5.69 22.64
C GLU A 91 8.98 -4.91 21.93
N LYS A 92 8.09 -5.62 21.25
CA LYS A 92 6.94 -4.98 20.61
C LYS A 92 5.92 -4.56 21.69
N LEU A 93 5.63 -3.25 21.78
CA LEU A 93 4.64 -2.72 22.70
C LEU A 93 3.23 -2.77 22.10
N GLU A 94 2.23 -3.01 22.95
CA GLU A 94 0.83 -2.93 22.55
C GLU A 94 0.43 -1.46 22.31
N CYS A 95 -0.08 -1.18 21.11
CA CYS A 95 -0.54 0.14 20.75
C CYS A 95 -1.74 0.05 19.80
N LYS A 96 -2.64 1.04 19.92
CA LYS A 96 -3.75 1.20 19.00
C LYS A 96 -3.36 2.19 17.91
N ILE A 97 -3.39 1.74 16.66
CA ILE A 97 -3.01 2.56 15.51
C ILE A 97 -4.28 2.90 14.75
N HIS A 98 -4.54 4.19 14.60
CA HIS A 98 -5.69 4.69 13.85
C HIS A 98 -5.34 4.90 12.39
N ALA A 99 -6.33 4.71 11.52
CA ALA A 99 -6.19 4.94 10.09
C ALA A 99 -5.75 6.38 9.81
N LEU A 100 -4.91 6.54 8.78
CA LEU A 100 -4.45 7.84 8.30
C LEU A 100 -5.64 8.70 7.86
N LYS A 101 -5.65 9.95 8.33
CA LYS A 101 -6.59 10.97 7.86
C LYS A 101 -5.88 12.01 7.02
N PHE A 102 -6.62 12.64 6.13
CA PHE A 102 -6.13 13.75 5.31
C PHE A 102 -6.95 15.00 5.63
N GLU A 103 -6.27 16.12 5.90
CA GLU A 103 -6.97 17.39 6.10
C GLU A 103 -7.52 17.95 4.78
N ASN A 104 -6.87 17.65 3.67
CA ASN A 104 -7.37 17.93 2.33
C ASN A 104 -7.96 16.64 1.73
N PRO A 105 -9.15 16.68 1.11
CA PRO A 105 -9.66 15.52 0.39
C PRO A 105 -8.70 15.18 -0.77
N ILE A 106 -8.42 13.89 -0.94
CA ILE A 106 -7.70 13.41 -2.12
C ILE A 106 -8.71 13.43 -3.28
N PRO A 107 -8.42 14.13 -4.39
CA PRO A 107 -9.29 14.12 -5.55
C PRO A 107 -9.48 12.69 -6.05
N GLU A 108 -10.74 12.30 -6.28
CA GLU A 108 -11.04 11.02 -6.89
C GLU A 108 -10.65 11.06 -8.36
N VAL A 109 -9.96 10.00 -8.82
CA VAL A 109 -9.61 9.87 -10.24
C VAL A 109 -10.79 9.21 -10.93
N VAL A 110 -11.45 9.96 -11.82
CA VAL A 110 -12.49 9.41 -12.69
C VAL A 110 -11.80 8.73 -13.86
N TYR A 111 -11.87 7.40 -13.88
CA TYR A 111 -11.45 6.61 -15.04
C TYR A 111 -12.63 6.49 -15.98
N PHE A 112 -12.41 6.79 -17.26
CA PHE A 112 -13.39 6.49 -18.29
C PHE A 112 -13.45 4.98 -18.47
N ASP A 113 -14.65 4.44 -18.35
CA ASP A 113 -14.93 3.06 -18.74
C ASP A 113 -15.08 3.05 -20.27
N GLU A 114 -13.95 2.94 -20.97
CA GLU A 114 -13.94 2.75 -22.41
C GLU A 114 -14.45 1.33 -22.69
N GLN A 115 -15.74 1.23 -23.03
CA GLN A 115 -16.29 -0.01 -23.57
C GLN A 115 -15.88 -0.11 -25.04
N ASP A 116 -14.99 -1.06 -25.34
CA ASP A 116 -14.72 -1.43 -26.73
C ASP A 116 -16.01 -1.94 -27.37
N GLU A 117 -16.34 -1.43 -28.57
CA GLU A 117 -17.50 -1.89 -29.35
C GLU A 117 -17.38 -3.38 -29.73
N GLU A 118 -16.15 -3.91 -29.78
CA GLU A 118 -15.84 -5.29 -30.11
C GLU A 118 -14.86 -5.89 -29.09
N PHE A 119 -15.37 -6.79 -28.24
CA PHE A 119 -14.54 -7.52 -27.29
C PHE A 119 -13.66 -8.56 -28.01
N ASN A 120 -12.35 -8.32 -28.05
CA ASN A 120 -11.35 -9.31 -28.44
C ASN A 120 -10.54 -9.74 -27.20
N PRO A 121 -10.73 -10.97 -26.67
CA PRO A 121 -10.05 -11.43 -25.44
C PRO A 121 -8.55 -11.70 -25.62
N ILE A 122 -7.96 -11.40 -26.78
CA ILE A 122 -6.56 -11.70 -27.11
C ILE A 122 -5.72 -10.43 -26.96
N ILE A 123 -4.76 -10.47 -26.04
CA ILE A 123 -3.79 -9.38 -25.79
C ILE A 123 -2.37 -9.90 -26.08
N PRO A 124 -1.58 -9.28 -26.99
CA PRO A 124 -1.94 -8.11 -27.80
C PRO A 124 -2.96 -8.44 -28.90
N VAL A 125 -3.66 -7.41 -29.39
CA VAL A 125 -4.64 -7.57 -30.48
C VAL A 125 -3.94 -8.16 -31.72
N PRO A 126 -4.40 -9.30 -32.25
CA PRO A 126 -3.78 -9.94 -33.40
C PRO A 126 -4.01 -9.12 -34.68
N TYR A 127 -3.01 -9.08 -35.57
CA TYR A 127 -3.11 -8.41 -36.87
C TYR A 127 -4.20 -8.99 -37.78
N ILE A 128 -4.52 -10.27 -37.62
CA ILE A 128 -5.57 -10.97 -38.37
C ILE A 128 -6.37 -11.79 -37.36
N SER A 129 -7.64 -11.45 -37.19
CA SER A 129 -8.62 -12.23 -36.42
C SER A 129 -9.76 -12.65 -37.35
N LYS A 130 -10.12 -13.94 -37.34
CA LYS A 130 -11.30 -14.48 -38.03
C LYS A 130 -12.17 -15.25 -37.05
N LEU A 131 -12.37 -14.67 -35.87
CA LEU A 131 -13.28 -15.23 -34.87
C LEU A 131 -14.71 -15.11 -35.42
N LYS A 132 -15.40 -16.24 -35.55
CA LYS A 132 -16.81 -16.27 -35.90
C LYS A 132 -17.62 -16.16 -34.60
N LYS A 133 -18.81 -15.54 -34.65
CA LYS A 133 -19.81 -15.55 -33.56
C LYS A 133 -20.48 -16.93 -33.41
N GLU A 134 -19.67 -17.99 -33.50
CA GLU A 134 -20.07 -19.38 -33.35
C GLU A 134 -19.64 -19.79 -31.94
N TYR A 135 -20.55 -19.60 -30.98
CA TYR A 135 -20.34 -20.07 -29.62
C TYR A 135 -20.80 -21.52 -29.54
N THR A 136 -19.93 -22.39 -29.04
CA THR A 136 -20.34 -23.76 -28.65
C THR A 136 -20.64 -23.75 -27.17
N GLU A 137 -21.89 -24.03 -26.82
CA GLU A 137 -22.28 -24.26 -25.43
C GLU A 137 -21.62 -25.58 -24.96
N ILE A 138 -20.64 -25.46 -24.06
CA ILE A 138 -19.99 -26.63 -23.46
C ILE A 138 -20.91 -27.17 -22.37
N LYS A 139 -21.73 -28.17 -22.72
CA LYS A 139 -22.68 -28.79 -21.78
C LYS A 139 -22.01 -29.68 -20.73
N ASN A 140 -20.81 -30.17 -21.00
CA ASN A 140 -20.03 -30.99 -20.09
C ASN A 140 -18.61 -30.43 -19.96
N LEU A 141 -18.24 -30.03 -18.75
CA LEU A 141 -16.90 -29.52 -18.40
C LEU A 141 -15.87 -30.64 -18.22
N GLU A 142 -16.26 -31.91 -18.42
CA GLU A 142 -15.33 -33.04 -18.47
C GLU A 142 -14.65 -33.12 -19.85
N PHE A 143 -13.48 -32.50 -19.95
CA PHE A 143 -12.66 -32.58 -21.14
C PHE A 143 -11.77 -33.84 -21.11
N LYS A 144 -11.85 -34.68 -22.14
CA LYS A 144 -10.88 -35.75 -22.36
C LYS A 144 -9.60 -35.14 -22.90
N ILE A 145 -8.61 -34.99 -22.03
CA ILE A 145 -7.27 -34.55 -22.42
C ILE A 145 -6.53 -35.73 -23.06
N SER A 146 -5.92 -35.52 -24.22
CA SER A 146 -5.06 -36.54 -24.83
C SER A 146 -3.84 -36.79 -23.94
N LEU A 147 -3.36 -38.04 -23.86
CA LEU A 147 -2.18 -38.38 -23.04
C LEU A 147 -0.94 -37.55 -23.40
N SER A 148 -0.81 -37.13 -24.67
CA SER A 148 0.25 -36.24 -25.15
C SER A 148 0.19 -34.83 -24.56
N GLU A 149 -1.00 -34.33 -24.23
CA GLU A 149 -1.23 -32.96 -23.74
C GLU A 149 -1.37 -32.90 -22.21
N TYR A 150 -1.44 -34.06 -21.55
CA TYR A 150 -1.62 -34.18 -20.10
C TYR A 150 -0.62 -33.34 -19.29
N ASN A 151 0.66 -33.33 -19.70
CA ASN A 151 1.70 -32.58 -18.99
C ASN A 151 1.53 -31.04 -19.11
N PHE A 152 1.01 -30.56 -20.24
CA PHE A 152 0.70 -29.15 -20.43
C PHE A 152 -0.45 -28.71 -19.52
N PHE A 153 -1.52 -29.50 -19.49
CA PHE A 153 -2.71 -29.16 -18.69
C PHE A 153 -2.53 -29.36 -17.18
N LYS A 154 -1.60 -30.22 -16.75
CA LYS A 154 -1.22 -30.38 -15.33
C LYS A 154 -0.73 -29.08 -14.69
N ILE A 155 -0.29 -28.10 -15.48
CA ILE A 155 0.17 -26.79 -14.97
C ILE A 155 -1.03 -25.95 -14.47
N PHE A 156 -2.23 -26.17 -15.01
CA PHE A 156 -3.45 -25.42 -14.67
C PHE A 156 -4.26 -26.05 -13.53
N ASN A 157 -3.59 -26.68 -12.54
CA ASN A 157 -4.14 -27.46 -11.41
C ASN A 157 -5.18 -26.77 -10.48
N ASN A 158 -5.82 -25.67 -10.90
CA ASN A 158 -6.85 -24.95 -10.15
C ASN A 158 -8.29 -25.15 -10.69
N PHE A 159 -8.53 -26.08 -11.61
CA PHE A 159 -9.90 -26.47 -11.96
C PHE A 159 -10.34 -27.65 -11.09
N VAL A 160 -10.85 -27.32 -9.90
CA VAL A 160 -11.72 -28.17 -9.08
C VAL A 160 -13.14 -27.64 -9.17
#